data_AF-A0AAP2W8L9-F1
#
_entry.id   AF-A0AAP2W8L9-F1
#
_cell.length_a   1.000
_cell.length_b   1.000
_cell.length_c   1.000
_cell.angle_alpha   90.00
_cell.angle_beta   90.00
_cell.angle_gamma   90.00
#
_symmetry.space_group_name_H-M   'P 1'
#
loop_
_entity.id
_entity.type
_entity.pdbx_description
1 polymer ?
#
loop_
_entity_poly.entity_id
_entity_poly.type
_entity_poly.pdbx_seq_one_letter_code
_entity_poly.pdbx_strand_id
1 'polypeptide(L)'
;MSGKGKIFIYSCAALLVASVLLLAASMVSGPDNHEENIKDQLIGMNITYYNIAGQPMYYIVSEGDIRSIEKTRYGNDDAWKVRIGEGLQWDVTMDYEGKKILDIDQLFCT
;
A
#
# COMPACT_ATOMS: atom_id res chain seq x y z
N MET A 1 52.12 -18.06 -43.11
CA MET A 1 52.48 -16.70 -42.68
C MET A 1 51.22 -15.90 -42.48
N SER A 2 51.12 -15.18 -41.35
CA SER A 2 50.10 -14.16 -41.00
C SER A 2 48.66 -14.69 -40.84
N GLY A 3 48.03 -14.75 -39.66
CA GLY A 3 48.13 -13.91 -38.47
C GLY A 3 46.96 -12.93 -38.43
N LYS A 4 46.29 -12.86 -37.26
CA LYS A 4 45.22 -11.92 -36.80
C LYS A 4 43.79 -12.45 -37.00
N GLY A 5 42.90 -12.46 -36.02
CA GLY A 5 42.91 -11.97 -34.64
C GLY A 5 41.47 -12.03 -34.13
N LYS A 6 41.26 -12.55 -32.92
CA LYS A 6 39.95 -12.59 -32.23
C LYS A 6 39.53 -11.17 -31.86
N ILE A 7 38.29 -10.77 -32.15
CA ILE A 7 37.62 -9.68 -31.44
C ILE A 7 36.13 -10.04 -31.31
N PHE A 8 35.75 -10.48 -30.12
CA PHE A 8 34.37 -10.44 -29.63
C PHE A 8 34.07 -8.99 -29.25
N ILE A 9 33.12 -8.35 -29.92
CA ILE A 9 32.63 -7.02 -29.52
C ILE A 9 31.30 -7.21 -28.81
N TYR A 10 31.31 -7.08 -27.49
CA TYR A 10 30.13 -6.69 -26.72
C TYR A 10 29.85 -5.22 -27.04
N SER A 11 28.70 -4.94 -27.67
CA SER A 11 28.19 -3.58 -27.75
C SER A 11 26.89 -3.51 -26.96
N CYS A 12 27.02 -3.12 -25.70
CA CYS A 12 25.98 -2.39 -25.00
C CYS A 12 25.68 -1.12 -25.79
N ALA A 13 24.47 -1.01 -26.33
CA ALA A 13 23.91 0.26 -26.79
C ALA A 13 22.67 0.54 -25.96
N ALA A 14 22.87 1.36 -24.93
CA ALA A 14 21.84 2.04 -24.18
C ALA A 14 21.42 3.33 -24.92
N LEU A 15 20.25 3.87 -24.53
CA LEU A 15 19.67 5.18 -24.87
C LEU A 15 19.14 5.30 -26.32
N LEU A 16 17.99 5.89 -26.63
CA LEU A 16 17.19 7.03 -26.14
C LEU A 16 15.91 6.99 -27.05
N VAL A 17 14.67 7.35 -26.71
CA VAL A 17 14.11 8.67 -26.39
C VAL A 17 12.63 8.45 -25.97
N ALA A 18 12.20 9.24 -24.98
CA ALA A 18 10.85 9.41 -24.47
C ALA A 18 9.77 9.73 -25.52
N SER A 19 8.50 9.50 -25.18
CA SER A 19 7.47 10.55 -25.20
C SER A 19 6.18 10.09 -24.52
N VAL A 20 5.73 10.99 -23.64
CA VAL A 20 4.55 10.99 -22.79
C VAL A 20 3.25 10.74 -23.56
N LEU A 21 2.42 9.82 -23.06
CA LEU A 21 0.97 9.96 -23.11
C LEU A 21 0.46 9.84 -21.67
N LEU A 22 0.33 11.02 -21.03
CA LEU A 22 -0.63 11.22 -19.96
C LEU A 22 -2.00 10.81 -20.53
N LEU A 23 -2.51 9.64 -20.14
CA LEU A 23 -3.94 9.53 -19.95
C LEU A 23 -4.20 9.80 -18.48
N ALA A 24 -4.49 11.08 -18.20
CA ALA A 24 -5.38 11.41 -17.11
C ALA A 24 -6.71 10.70 -17.41
N ALA A 25 -6.85 9.47 -16.92
CA ALA A 25 -8.15 8.86 -16.78
C ALA A 25 -8.88 9.71 -15.75
N SER A 26 -9.69 10.63 -16.28
CA SER A 26 -10.83 11.30 -15.66
C SER A 26 -11.12 10.79 -14.25
N MET A 27 -10.83 11.63 -13.27
CA MET A 27 -11.42 11.54 -11.94
C MET A 27 -12.93 11.69 -12.10
N VAL A 28 -13.60 10.58 -12.40
CA VAL A 28 -15.02 10.43 -12.11
C VAL A 28 -15.06 10.26 -10.59
N SER A 29 -15.02 11.39 -9.90
CA SER A 29 -15.47 11.46 -8.53
C SER A 29 -16.95 11.10 -8.57
N GLY A 30 -17.25 9.81 -8.37
CA GLY A 30 -18.50 9.44 -7.73
C GLY A 30 -18.62 10.20 -6.40
N PRO A 31 -19.77 10.15 -5.71
CA PRO A 31 -19.84 10.66 -4.35
C PRO A 31 -18.63 10.14 -3.57
N ASP A 32 -17.92 11.04 -2.89
CA ASP A 32 -16.67 10.77 -2.19
C ASP A 32 -16.94 9.80 -1.04
N ASN A 33 -16.94 8.50 -1.36
CA ASN A 33 -17.43 7.44 -0.50
C ASN A 33 -16.28 6.61 0.10
N HIS A 34 -15.11 7.24 0.24
CA HIS A 34 -13.91 6.59 0.76
C HIS A 34 -14.15 6.02 2.15
N GLU A 35 -14.91 6.68 3.02
CA GLU A 35 -15.22 6.15 4.35
C GLU A 35 -16.02 4.85 4.30
N GLU A 36 -17.04 4.76 3.44
CA GLU A 36 -17.81 3.51 3.27
C GLU A 36 -16.93 2.42 2.66
N ASN A 37 -16.14 2.74 1.63
CA ASN A 37 -15.21 1.79 1.02
C ASN A 37 -14.20 1.26 2.06
N ILE A 38 -13.64 2.15 2.89
CA ILE A 38 -12.72 1.79 3.97
C ILE A 38 -13.41 0.84 4.95
N LYS A 39 -14.63 1.17 5.39
CA LYS A 39 -15.40 0.31 6.30
C LYS A 39 -15.67 -1.06 5.68
N ASP A 40 -16.09 -1.10 4.41
CA ASP A 40 -16.37 -2.34 3.68
C ASP A 40 -15.13 -3.23 3.53
N GLN A 41 -13.95 -2.63 3.35
CA GLN A 41 -12.70 -3.38 3.26
C GLN A 41 -12.22 -3.89 4.62
N LEU A 42 -12.39 -3.09 5.68
CA LEU A 42 -11.77 -3.37 6.98
C LEU A 42 -12.68 -4.19 7.89
N ILE A 43 -13.98 -3.96 7.91
CA ILE A 43 -14.89 -4.69 8.81
C ILE A 43 -14.93 -6.16 8.42
N GLY A 44 -14.66 -7.04 9.38
CA GLY A 44 -14.53 -8.48 9.18
C GLY A 44 -13.15 -8.94 8.71
N MET A 45 -12.21 -8.02 8.46
CA MET A 45 -10.83 -8.37 8.14
C MET A 45 -10.16 -9.05 9.35
N ASN A 46 -9.39 -10.11 9.08
CA ASN A 46 -8.55 -10.77 10.07
C ASN A 46 -7.12 -10.21 10.03
N ILE A 47 -6.71 -9.52 11.08
CA ILE A 47 -5.32 -9.10 11.28
C ILE A 47 -4.61 -10.17 12.11
N THR A 48 -3.51 -10.73 11.58
CA THR A 48 -2.67 -11.68 12.31
C THR A 48 -1.64 -10.94 13.16
N TYR A 49 -1.53 -11.28 14.44
CA TYR A 49 -0.49 -10.75 15.34
C TYR A 49 0.09 -11.88 16.18
N TYR A 50 1.22 -11.64 16.86
CA TYR A 50 1.86 -12.64 17.71
C TYR A 50 1.77 -12.24 19.19
N ASN A 51 1.38 -13.17 20.05
CA ASN A 51 1.38 -12.95 21.50
C ASN A 51 2.80 -13.06 22.09
N ILE A 52 2.93 -12.81 23.41
CA ILE A 52 4.22 -12.89 24.12
C ILE A 52 4.88 -14.27 24.07
N ALA A 53 4.12 -15.33 23.79
CA ALA A 53 4.61 -16.70 23.63
C ALA A 53 5.00 -17.01 22.17
N GLY A 54 4.92 -16.03 21.27
CA GLY A 54 5.21 -16.19 19.85
C GLY A 54 4.14 -16.97 19.09
N GLN A 55 2.94 -17.13 19.65
CA GLN A 55 1.84 -17.84 18.98
C GLN A 55 1.05 -16.86 18.10
N PRO A 56 0.67 -17.27 16.87
CA PRO A 56 -0.18 -16.46 16.03
C PRO A 56 -1.59 -16.36 16.62
N MET A 57 -2.09 -15.14 16.66
CA MET A 57 -3.43 -14.76 17.11
C MET A 57 -4.12 -13.99 15.98
N TYR A 58 -5.45 -14.01 15.99
CA TYR A 58 -6.26 -13.32 15.00
C TYR A 58 -7.12 -12.26 15.68
N TYR A 59 -7.15 -11.08 15.08
CA TYR A 59 -8.01 -9.99 15.46
C TYR A 59 -9.00 -9.72 14.33
N ILE A 60 -10.30 -9.87 14.60
CA ILE A 60 -11.35 -9.58 13.63
C ILE A 60 -11.77 -8.14 13.85
N VAL A 61 -11.58 -7.29 12.84
CA VAL A 61 -11.94 -5.88 12.93
C VAL A 61 -13.46 -5.75 12.92
N SER A 62 -14.01 -5.07 13.92
CA SER A 62 -15.41 -4.64 13.95
C SER A 62 -15.54 -3.14 13.65
N GLU A 63 -16.75 -2.66 13.38
CA GLU A 63 -16.97 -1.24 13.11
C GLU A 63 -16.51 -0.35 14.28
N GLY A 64 -16.76 -0.77 15.53
CA GLY A 64 -16.37 -0.04 16.72
C GLY A 64 -14.85 0.02 16.97
N ASP A 65 -14.08 -0.79 16.25
CA ASP A 65 -12.62 -0.80 16.34
C ASP A 65 -11.97 0.30 15.50
N ILE A 66 -12.67 0.85 14.50
CA ILE A 66 -12.18 1.96 13.68
C ILE A 66 -12.22 3.24 14.51
N ARG A 67 -11.05 3.74 14.90
CA ARG A 67 -10.91 4.90 15.81
C ARG A 67 -10.75 6.22 15.09
N SER A 68 -10.03 6.25 13.98
CA SER A 68 -9.92 7.42 13.12
C SER A 68 -9.66 7.03 11.67
N ILE A 69 -10.10 7.91 10.77
CA ILE A 69 -9.78 7.89 9.35
C ILE A 69 -9.24 9.27 9.02
N GLU A 70 -7.96 9.34 8.66
CA GLU A 70 -7.24 10.59 8.46
C GLU A 70 -6.59 10.63 7.09
N LYS A 71 -6.59 11.80 6.44
CA LYS A 71 -5.85 11.98 5.18
C LYS A 71 -4.37 11.83 5.45
N THR A 72 -3.69 11.09 4.58
CA THR A 72 -2.24 10.91 4.61
C THR A 72 -1.69 10.88 3.19
N ARG A 73 -0.39 10.61 3.06
CA ARG A 73 0.24 10.25 1.78
C ARG A 73 0.99 8.94 1.94
N TYR A 74 0.97 8.13 0.90
CA TYR A 74 1.79 6.93 0.80
C TYR A 74 2.75 7.10 -0.39
N GLY A 75 4.01 7.40 -0.09
CA GLY A 75 4.94 7.91 -1.10
C GLY A 75 4.49 9.27 -1.63
N ASN A 76 4.24 9.37 -2.93
CA ASN A 76 3.78 10.60 -3.57
C ASN A 76 2.26 10.64 -3.81
N ASP A 77 1.53 9.57 -3.46
CA ASP A 77 0.10 9.47 -3.72
C ASP A 77 -0.71 9.82 -2.46
N ASP A 78 -1.88 10.42 -2.66
CA ASP A 78 -2.83 10.67 -1.58
C ASP A 78 -3.40 9.32 -1.09
N ALA A 79 -3.61 9.22 0.21
CA ALA A 79 -3.99 7.98 0.87
C ALA A 79 -4.79 8.27 2.14
N TRP A 80 -5.32 7.20 2.75
CA TRP A 80 -6.00 7.28 4.05
C TRP A 80 -5.24 6.47 5.09
N LYS A 81 -5.05 7.04 6.27
CA LYS A 81 -4.54 6.36 7.44
C LYS A 81 -5.71 6.03 8.35
N VAL A 82 -5.89 4.76 8.67
CA VAL A 82 -6.98 4.27 9.50
C VAL A 82 -6.41 3.67 10.77
N ARG A 83 -6.77 4.24 11.93
CA ARG A 83 -6.41 3.69 13.24
C ARG A 83 -7.42 2.64 13.64
N ILE A 84 -6.96 1.42 13.92
CA ILE A 84 -7.80 0.30 14.37
C ILE A 84 -7.37 -0.13 15.77
N GLY A 85 -8.33 -0.47 16.63
CA GLY A 85 -8.11 -1.05 17.96
C GLY A 85 -7.94 0.00 19.07
N GLU A 86 -7.89 -0.45 20.32
CA GLU A 86 -7.78 0.43 21.52
C GLU A 86 -6.62 0.04 22.43
N GLY A 87 -6.50 -1.24 22.80
CA GLY A 87 -5.37 -1.75 23.58
C GLY A 87 -4.20 -2.21 22.71
N LEU A 88 -4.50 -3.05 21.71
CA LEU A 88 -3.59 -3.38 20.63
C LEU A 88 -4.07 -2.63 19.40
N GLN A 89 -3.18 -1.85 18.78
CA GLN A 89 -3.56 -0.91 17.73
C GLN A 89 -2.79 -1.17 16.45
N TRP A 90 -3.41 -0.80 15.33
CA TRP A 90 -2.78 -0.83 14.02
C TRP A 90 -3.04 0.47 13.29
N ASP A 91 -2.04 0.91 12.55
CA ASP A 91 -2.19 1.90 11.50
C ASP A 91 -2.30 1.18 10.16
N VAL A 92 -3.48 1.26 9.53
CA VAL A 92 -3.72 0.71 8.21
C VAL A 92 -3.69 1.86 7.19
N THR A 93 -2.79 1.78 6.22
CA THR A 93 -2.77 2.75 5.12
C THR A 93 -3.55 2.19 3.94
N MET A 94 -4.53 2.95 3.46
CA MET A 94 -5.42 2.62 2.34
C MET A 94 -5.14 3.56 1.16
N ASP A 95 -5.42 3.11 -0.06
CA ASP A 95 -5.39 3.96 -1.25
C ASP A 95 -6.42 5.10 -1.18
N TYR A 96 -6.29 6.10 -2.04
CA TYR A 96 -7.18 7.27 -2.06
C TYR A 96 -8.67 6.92 -2.17
N GLU A 97 -9.01 5.83 -2.88
CA GLU A 97 -10.41 5.40 -3.02
C GLU A 97 -10.93 4.65 -1.78
N GLY A 98 -10.07 4.26 -0.85
CA GLY A 98 -10.43 3.45 0.31
C GLY A 98 -10.72 1.99 -0.03
N LYS A 99 -10.29 1.50 -1.19
CA LYS A 99 -10.62 0.15 -1.70
C LYS A 99 -9.48 -0.83 -1.57
N LYS A 100 -8.26 -0.36 -1.32
CA LYS A 100 -7.08 -1.21 -1.24
C LYS A 100 -6.21 -0.87 -0.04
N ILE A 101 -5.83 -1.90 0.70
CA ILE A 101 -4.80 -1.81 1.74
C ILE A 101 -3.43 -1.71 1.06
N LEU A 102 -2.68 -0.67 1.41
CA LEU A 102 -1.31 -0.43 0.96
C LEU A 102 -0.29 -0.90 1.99
N ASP A 103 -0.59 -0.73 3.28
CA ASP A 103 0.30 -1.10 4.37
C ASP A 103 -0.47 -1.34 5.69
N ILE A 104 0.07 -2.17 6.56
CA ILE A 104 -0.45 -2.43 7.91
C ILE A 104 0.72 -2.42 8.89
N ASP A 105 0.74 -1.45 9.80
CA ASP A 105 1.74 -1.35 10.85
C ASP A 105 1.11 -1.64 12.21
N GLN A 106 1.71 -2.56 12.97
CA GLN A 106 1.27 -2.86 14.34
C GLN A 106 1.94 -1.89 15.31
N LEU A 107 1.11 -1.19 16.07
CA LEU A 107 1.59 -0.25 17.06
C LEU A 107 1.83 -0.98 18.38
N PHE A 108 3.04 -0.83 18.90
CA PHE A 108 3.39 -1.28 20.23
C PHE A 108 3.07 -0.16 21.21
N CYS A 109 2.21 -0.42 22.20
CA CYS A 109 2.05 0.46 23.35
C CYS A 109 3.36 0.44 24.15
N THR A 110 4.07 1.57 24.19
CA THR A 110 5.24 1.81 25.05
C THR A 110 4.84 2.20 26.45
#